data_AF-A0A7C3QKP9-F1
#
_entry.id   AF-A0A7C3QKP9-F1
#
_cell.length_a   1.000
_cell.length_b   1.000
_cell.length_c   1.000
_cell.angle_alpha   90.00
_cell.angle_beta   90.00
_cell.angle_gamma   90.00
#
_symmetry.space_group_name_H-M   'P 1'
#
loop_
_entity.id
_entity.type
_entity.pdbx_description
1 polymer ?
#
loop_
_entity_poly.entity_id
_entity_poly.type
_entity_poly.pdbx_seq_one_letter_code
_entity_poly.pdbx_strand_id
1 'polypeptide(L)'
;MSETPSTEKQTSYFGTYFDRDSILRIARWADIISWITLTIYILLWLSALLMFLAQYYNGMFMEKGMTFLNVINFFSPYLTQPLPGIFYFFGLQAVSKILLLLLDMEDNTRRAAKK
;
A
#
# COMPACT_ATOMS: atom_id res chain seq x y z
N MET A 1 35.22 -42.27 20.13
CA MET A 1 34.63 -41.17 20.91
C MET A 1 34.63 -39.94 20.02
N SER A 2 33.63 -39.70 19.17
CA SER A 2 32.35 -39.01 19.48
C SER A 2 32.58 -37.80 20.38
N GLU A 3 32.30 -36.57 19.94
CA GLU A 3 30.92 -36.07 19.87
C GLU A 3 30.75 -34.99 18.79
N THR A 4 29.74 -35.18 17.95
CA THR A 4 29.13 -34.11 17.14
C THR A 4 28.25 -33.25 18.06
N PRO A 5 28.37 -31.91 18.07
CA PRO A 5 27.38 -31.09 18.73
C PRO A 5 26.05 -31.24 17.98
N SER A 6 25.08 -31.74 18.73
CA SER A 6 23.69 -31.94 18.36
C SER A 6 23.12 -30.73 17.63
N THR A 7 22.50 -31.00 16.49
CA THR A 7 21.57 -30.13 15.78
C THR A 7 20.45 -29.75 16.75
N GLU A 8 20.63 -28.64 17.44
CA GLU A 8 19.65 -28.10 18.37
C GLU A 8 18.41 -27.76 17.56
N LYS A 9 17.37 -28.55 17.79
CA LYS A 9 16.09 -28.50 17.11
C LYS A 9 15.59 -27.05 17.10
N GLN A 10 15.57 -26.46 15.92
CA GLN A 10 14.67 -25.35 15.59
C GLN A 10 13.23 -25.88 15.60
N THR A 11 12.75 -26.31 16.77
CA THR A 11 11.32 -26.48 17.00
C THR A 11 10.76 -25.09 17.08
N SER A 12 10.40 -24.60 15.90
CA SER A 12 9.54 -23.48 15.67
C SER A 12 8.39 -23.51 16.70
N TYR A 13 8.47 -22.57 17.64
CA TYR A 13 7.43 -22.25 18.59
C TYR A 13 6.27 -21.58 17.83
N PHE A 14 5.59 -22.36 16.96
CA PHE A 14 4.34 -21.95 16.33
C PHE A 14 3.17 -21.83 17.33
N GLY A 15 3.40 -22.12 18.61
CA GLY A 15 2.39 -22.12 19.68
C GLY A 15 2.45 -20.94 20.66
N THR A 16 3.39 -20.00 20.54
CA THR A 16 3.41 -18.80 21.37
C THR A 16 2.69 -17.67 20.64
N TYR A 17 1.36 -17.64 20.80
CA TYR A 17 0.42 -16.53 20.57
C TYR A 17 1.04 -15.25 20.00
N PHE A 18 0.70 -14.91 18.75
CA PHE A 18 0.87 -13.57 18.15
C PHE A 18 2.12 -12.82 18.61
N ASP A 19 3.25 -13.09 17.95
CA ASP A 19 4.49 -12.39 18.27
C ASP A 19 4.31 -10.89 17.99
N ARG A 20 4.05 -10.11 19.05
CA ARG A 20 3.72 -8.68 19.03
C ARG A 20 4.69 -7.89 18.17
N ASP A 21 5.98 -8.25 18.26
CA ASP A 21 7.02 -7.60 17.47
C ASP A 21 6.84 -7.87 15.97
N SER A 22 6.42 -9.08 15.59
CA SER A 22 6.09 -9.41 14.19
C SER A 22 4.89 -8.60 13.67
N ILE A 23 3.81 -8.45 14.46
CA ILE A 23 2.65 -7.62 14.07
C ILE A 23 3.07 -6.16 13.90
N LEU A 24 3.81 -5.61 14.88
CA LEU A 24 4.28 -4.22 14.84
C LEU A 24 5.22 -3.96 13.67
N ARG A 25 6.05 -4.94 13.30
CA ARG A 25 6.87 -4.87 12.09
C ARG A 25 5.97 -4.84 10.85
N ILE A 26 5.01 -5.75 10.72
CA ILE A 26 4.09 -5.81 9.56
C ILE A 26 3.28 -4.51 9.43
N ALA A 27 2.75 -3.97 10.54
CA ALA A 27 1.98 -2.73 10.52
C ALA A 27 2.84 -1.54 10.05
N ARG A 28 4.09 -1.43 10.51
CA ARG A 28 5.03 -0.39 10.05
C ARG A 28 5.38 -0.55 8.57
N TRP A 29 5.63 -1.78 8.12
CA TRP A 29 5.89 -2.04 6.71
C TRP A 29 4.68 -1.73 5.84
N ALA A 30 3.47 -2.09 6.27
CA ALA A 30 2.23 -1.76 5.55
C ALA A 30 2.05 -0.25 5.41
N ASP A 31 2.36 0.53 6.45
CA ASP A 31 2.32 2.00 6.42
C ASP A 31 3.37 2.58 5.44
N ILE A 32 4.62 2.11 5.51
CA ILE A 32 5.69 2.54 4.59
C ILE A 32 5.34 2.18 3.14
N ILE A 33 4.91 0.94 2.89
CA ILE A 33 4.54 0.47 1.55
C ILE A 33 3.35 1.27 1.03
N SER A 34 2.38 1.59 1.87
CA SER A 34 1.24 2.45 1.50
C SER A 34 1.71 3.77 0.90
N TRP A 35 2.61 4.48 1.57
CA TRP A 35 3.17 5.74 1.08
C TRP A 35 4.02 5.58 -0.18
N ILE A 36 4.81 4.51 -0.27
CA ILE A 36 5.60 4.20 -1.47
C ILE A 36 4.68 3.98 -2.67
N THR A 37 3.67 3.12 -2.51
CA THR A 37 2.69 2.84 -3.55
C THR A 37 1.98 4.11 -3.98
N LEU A 38 1.48 4.92 -3.05
CA LEU A 38 0.83 6.19 -3.37
C LEU A 38 1.76 7.12 -4.17
N THR A 39 3.02 7.24 -3.74
CA THR A 39 4.01 8.09 -4.42
C THR A 39 4.26 7.61 -5.85
N ILE A 40 4.42 6.30 -6.07
CA ILE A 40 4.59 5.73 -7.41
C ILE A 40 3.38 6.06 -8.30
N TYR A 41 2.16 5.83 -7.80
CA TYR A 41 0.94 6.14 -8.58
C TYR A 41 0.80 7.63 -8.89
N ILE A 42 1.16 8.51 -7.95
CA ILE A 42 1.16 9.97 -8.18
C ILE A 42 2.18 10.34 -9.26
N LEU A 43 3.40 9.80 -9.20
CA LEU A 43 4.44 10.07 -10.21
C LEU A 43 4.03 9.58 -11.59
N LEU A 44 3.43 8.39 -11.67
CA LEU A 44 2.90 7.84 -12.92
C LEU A 44 1.77 8.71 -13.48
N TRP A 45 0.84 9.14 -12.62
CA TRP A 45 -0.25 10.02 -13.01
C TRP A 45 0.25 11.39 -13.49
N LEU A 46 1.21 11.99 -12.76
CA LEU A 46 1.83 13.25 -13.14
C LEU A 46 2.56 13.15 -14.48
N SER A 47 3.30 12.05 -14.69
CA SER A 47 3.98 11.77 -15.96
C SER A 47 2.98 11.64 -17.12
N ALA A 48 1.88 10.91 -16.91
CA ALA A 48 0.82 10.78 -17.91
C ALA A 48 0.17 12.13 -18.24
N LEU A 49 -0.06 12.98 -17.23
CA LEU A 49 -0.63 14.32 -17.39
C LEU A 49 0.33 15.26 -18.15
N LEU A 50 1.63 15.22 -17.83
CA LEU A 50 2.64 15.98 -18.58
C LEU A 50 2.73 15.53 -20.03
N MET A 51 2.66 14.22 -20.28
CA MET A 51 2.67 13.68 -21.64
C MET A 51 1.42 14.08 -22.42
N PHE A 52 0.24 14.12 -21.77
CA PHE A 52 -0.98 14.65 -22.36
C PHE A 52 -0.85 16.12 -22.73
N LEU A 53 -0.35 16.97 -21.81
CA LEU A 53 -0.13 18.39 -22.07
C LEU A 53 0.86 18.61 -23.22
N ALA A 54 1.93 17.84 -23.28
CA ALA A 54 2.89 17.90 -24.38
C ALA A 54 2.23 17.53 -25.72
N GLN A 55 1.44 16.46 -25.77
CA GLN A 55 0.71 16.05 -26.97
C GLN A 55 -0.35 17.08 -27.39
N TYR A 56 -1.04 17.67 -26.42
CA TYR A 56 -2.02 18.74 -26.65
C TYR A 56 -1.37 19.99 -27.22
N TYR A 57 -0.25 20.44 -26.65
CA TYR A 57 0.50 21.60 -27.13
C TYR A 57 1.10 21.39 -28.53
N ASN A 58 1.59 20.19 -28.82
CA ASN A 58 2.10 19.83 -30.15
C ASN A 58 0.99 19.63 -31.21
N GLY A 59 -0.29 19.83 -30.83
CA GLY A 59 -1.42 19.73 -31.76
C GLY A 59 -1.74 18.30 -32.19
N MET A 60 -1.14 17.27 -31.57
CA MET A 60 -1.37 15.86 -31.93
C MET A 60 -2.81 15.40 -31.68
N PHE A 61 -3.55 16.10 -30.80
CA PHE A 61 -4.96 15.84 -30.55
C PHE A 61 -5.90 16.65 -31.45
N MET A 62 -5.42 17.65 -32.19
CA MET A 62 -6.27 18.56 -32.97
C MET A 62 -6.54 18.01 -34.38
N GLU A 63 -7.36 16.97 -34.48
CA GLU A 63 -7.94 16.56 -35.77
C GLU A 63 -9.04 17.54 -36.23
N LYS A 64 -9.13 17.76 -37.55
CA LYS A 64 -10.19 18.58 -38.15
C LYS A 64 -11.57 17.98 -37.82
N GLY A 65 -12.41 18.75 -37.13
CA GLY A 65 -13.76 18.34 -36.73
C GLY A 65 -13.87 17.87 -35.28
N MET A 66 -12.79 17.92 -34.50
CA MET A 66 -12.85 17.57 -33.08
C MET A 66 -13.67 18.59 -32.28
N THR A 67 -14.70 18.10 -31.58
CA THR A 67 -15.54 18.93 -30.71
C THR A 67 -14.94 19.03 -29.31
N PHE A 68 -15.36 20.03 -28.53
CA PHE A 68 -14.99 20.16 -27.11
C PHE A 68 -15.33 18.90 -26.28
N LEU A 69 -16.42 18.19 -26.63
CA LEU A 69 -16.81 16.94 -25.98
C LEU A 69 -15.77 15.83 -26.21
N ASN A 70 -15.12 15.78 -27.37
CA ASN A 70 -14.08 14.80 -27.65
C ASN A 70 -12.83 15.05 -26.79
N VAL A 71 -12.46 16.31 -26.57
CA VAL A 71 -11.35 16.69 -25.70
C VAL A 71 -11.60 16.28 -24.25
N ILE A 72 -12.83 16.48 -23.74
CA ILE A 72 -13.22 16.01 -22.41
C ILE A 72 -13.13 14.48 -22.32
N ASN A 73 -13.60 13.76 -23.34
CA ASN A 73 -13.50 12.30 -23.37
C ASN A 73 -12.05 11.81 -23.33
N PHE A 74 -11.11 12.50 -24.01
CA PHE A 74 -9.69 12.18 -23.90
C PHE A 74 -9.11 12.46 -22.52
N PHE A 75 -9.63 13.45 -21.80
CA PHE A 75 -9.18 13.79 -20.45
C PHE A 75 -9.74 12.84 -19.37
N SER A 76 -10.91 12.25 -19.59
CA SER A 76 -11.61 11.40 -18.62
C SER A 76 -10.74 10.28 -17.99
N PRO A 77 -9.90 9.54 -18.75
CA PRO A 77 -9.07 8.48 -18.18
C PRO A 77 -8.09 8.98 -17.11
N TYR A 78 -7.54 10.18 -17.29
CA TYR A 78 -6.59 10.79 -16.37
C TYR A 78 -7.23 11.12 -15.02
N LEU A 79 -8.54 11.37 -14.95
CA LEU A 79 -9.25 11.57 -13.69
C LEU A 79 -9.41 10.28 -12.89
N THR A 80 -9.57 9.14 -13.59
CA THR A 80 -9.75 7.83 -12.97
C THR A 80 -8.43 7.11 -12.67
N GLN A 81 -7.36 7.47 -13.37
CA GLN A 81 -6.03 6.86 -13.23
C GLN A 81 -5.43 6.88 -11.82
N PRO A 82 -5.61 7.91 -10.96
CA PRO A 82 -5.08 7.87 -9.60
C PRO A 82 -5.92 7.02 -8.64
N LEU A 83 -7.16 6.64 -9.01
CA LEU A 83 -8.08 5.92 -8.11
C LEU A 83 -7.47 4.61 -7.57
N PRO A 84 -6.89 3.71 -8.38
CA PRO A 84 -6.27 2.50 -7.85
C PRO A 84 -5.19 2.79 -6.82
N GLY A 85 -4.35 3.81 -7.04
CA GLY A 85 -3.32 4.23 -6.09
C GLY A 85 -3.91 4.70 -4.76
N ILE A 86 -5.00 5.48 -4.81
CA ILE A 86 -5.75 5.91 -3.63
C ILE A 86 -6.36 4.71 -2.90
N PHE A 87 -6.97 3.76 -3.63
CA PHE A 87 -7.53 2.54 -3.04
C PHE A 87 -6.46 1.68 -2.35
N TYR A 88 -5.31 1.47 -2.99
CA TYR A 88 -4.20 0.71 -2.38
C TYR A 88 -3.66 1.41 -1.14
N PHE A 89 -3.53 2.74 -1.17
CA PHE A 89 -3.10 3.53 -0.02
C PHE A 89 -4.06 3.35 1.16
N PHE A 90 -5.36 3.60 0.96
CA PHE A 90 -6.34 3.45 2.04
C PHE A 90 -6.48 2.00 2.50
N GLY A 91 -6.36 1.02 1.60
CA GLY A 91 -6.37 -0.40 1.94
C GLY A 91 -5.21 -0.78 2.85
N LEU A 92 -3.98 -0.38 2.50
CA LEU A 92 -2.79 -0.67 3.30
C LEU A 92 -2.78 0.11 4.63
N GLN A 93 -3.23 1.37 4.63
CA GLN A 93 -3.46 2.15 5.85
C GLN A 93 -4.46 1.48 6.79
N ALA A 94 -5.59 1.00 6.25
CA ALA A 94 -6.60 0.31 7.03
C ALA A 94 -6.03 -0.97 7.66
N VAL A 95 -5.29 -1.78 6.89
CA VAL A 95 -4.62 -2.98 7.42
C VAL A 95 -3.65 -2.63 8.54
N SER A 96 -2.79 -1.62 8.36
CA SER A 96 -1.84 -1.18 9.39
C SER A 96 -2.57 -0.78 10.69
N LYS A 97 -3.60 0.07 10.60
CA LYS A 97 -4.35 0.55 11.76
C LYS A 97 -5.16 -0.55 12.44
N ILE A 98 -5.76 -1.46 11.69
CA ILE A 98 -6.50 -2.61 12.24
C ILE A 98 -5.55 -3.52 13.03
N LEU A 99 -4.36 -3.82 12.50
CA LEU A 99 -3.38 -4.64 13.20
C LEU A 99 -2.93 -4.01 14.52
N LEU A 100 -2.72 -2.70 14.53
CA LEU A 100 -2.37 -1.96 15.76
C LEU A 100 -3.52 -1.97 16.77
N LEU A 101 -4.76 -1.75 16.32
CA LEU A 101 -5.94 -1.78 17.19
C LEU A 101 -6.15 -3.16 17.83
N LEU A 102 -5.98 -4.24 17.06
CA LEU A 102 -6.09 -5.61 17.58
C LEU A 102 -5.03 -5.88 18.65
N LEU A 103 -3.81 -5.40 18.43
CA LEU A 103 -2.72 -5.53 19.40
C LEU A 103 -3.03 -4.76 20.69
N ASP A 104 -3.54 -3.53 20.59
CA ASP A 104 -3.94 -2.73 21.75
C ASP A 104 -5.08 -3.39 22.55
N MET A 105 -6.04 -4.01 21.85
CA MET A 105 -7.15 -4.73 22.47
C MET A 105 -6.67 -6.00 23.21
N GLU A 106 -5.76 -6.76 22.61
CA GLU A 106 -5.14 -7.93 23.25
C GLU A 106 -4.36 -7.53 24.50
N ASP A 107 -3.53 -6.49 24.41
CA ASP A 107 -2.74 -5.97 25.53
C ASP A 107 -3.64 -5.50 26.68
N ASN A 108 -4.75 -4.82 26.38
CA ASN A 108 -5.73 -4.38 27.39
C ASN A 108 -6.47 -5.55 28.03
N THR A 109 -6.88 -6.55 27.26
CA THR A 109 -7.58 -7.75 27.75
C THR A 109 -6.66 -8.57 28.67
N ARG A 110 -5.39 -8.73 28.30
CA ARG A 110 -4.39 -9.43 29.11
C ARG A 110 -4.09 -8.71 30.43
N ARG A 111 -4.12 -7.38 30.45
CA ARG A 111 -3.96 -6.59 31.68
C ARG A 111 -5.19 -6.70 32.58
N ALA A 112 -6.40 -6.72 32.01
CA ALA A 112 -7.64 -6.89 32.76
C ALA A 112 -7.72 -8.27 33.44
N ALA A 113 -7.25 -9.34 32.79
CA ALA A 113 -7.23 -10.69 33.34
C ALA A 113 -6.20 -10.92 34.47
N LYS A 114 -5.28 -9.97 34.72
CA LYS A 114 -4.29 -10.03 35.81
C LYS A 114 -4.72 -9.27 37.07
N LYS A 115 -5.90 -8.64 37.07
CA LYS A 115 -6.52 -8.00 38.24
C LYS A 115 -7.64 -8.89 38.78
#